data_AF-A0A1H1M8I7-F1
#
_entry.id   AF-A0A1H1M8I7-F1
#
_cell.length_a   1.000
_cell.length_b   1.000
_cell.length_c   1.000
_cell.angle_alpha   90.00
_cell.angle_beta   90.00
_cell.angle_gamma   90.00
#
_symmetry.space_group_name_H-M   'P 1'
#
loop_
_entity.id
_entity.type
_entity.pdbx_description
1 polymer ?
#
loop_
_entity_poly.entity_id
_entity_poly.type
_entity_poly.pdbx_seq_one_letter_code
_entity_poly.pdbx_strand_id
1 'polypeptide(L)'
;MGAIEAGSALGAREWWGRAACAGVDVGLFFRDAQASRVQALAICVVCPVIEECRTVGMSEVHGIWGGLLPHERARVDAERRAVRRRWSSEVSTRDASLSALDDAVRAAALSESVVAQAVATARAAGHSWEVVGRAFGLSRQAAHKRWASSTRVDGGRDSG
;
A
#
# COMPACT_ATOMS: atom_id res chain seq x y z
N MET A 1 29.51 -15.83 -4.38
CA MET A 1 28.43 -15.70 -5.39
C MET A 1 27.09 -15.76 -4.65
N GLY A 2 26.24 -14.75 -4.57
CA GLY A 2 26.26 -13.36 -4.99
C GLY A 2 25.32 -12.58 -4.05
N ALA A 3 25.65 -11.31 -3.81
CA ALA A 3 24.87 -10.41 -2.98
C ALA A 3 23.53 -10.09 -3.68
N ILE A 4 22.41 -10.39 -3.01
CA ILE A 4 21.08 -9.96 -3.48
C ILE A 4 20.91 -8.49 -3.07
N GLU A 5 21.45 -7.65 -3.95
CA GLU A 5 21.03 -6.30 -4.34
C GLU A 5 20.38 -5.38 -3.28
N ALA A 6 21.19 -4.44 -2.79
CA ALA A 6 20.79 -3.18 -2.19
C ALA A 6 20.19 -2.19 -3.22
N GLY A 7 19.35 -2.67 -4.15
CA GLY A 7 18.81 -1.88 -5.27
C GLY A 7 17.56 -1.03 -4.96
N SER A 8 16.92 -1.21 -3.80
CA SER A 8 15.61 -0.58 -3.54
C SER A 8 15.68 0.77 -2.81
N ALA A 9 16.70 1.01 -1.97
CA ALA A 9 16.79 2.22 -1.14
C ALA A 9 17.54 3.39 -1.81
N LEU A 10 18.46 3.11 -2.73
CA LEU A 10 19.24 4.14 -3.43
C LEU A 10 18.43 4.82 -4.54
N GLY A 11 17.65 4.05 -5.31
CA GLY A 11 16.79 4.59 -6.37
C GLY A 11 15.67 5.49 -5.85
N ALA A 12 15.10 5.18 -4.68
CA ALA A 12 14.11 6.05 -4.04
C ALA A 12 14.72 7.40 -3.65
N ARG A 13 15.95 7.43 -3.11
CA ARG A 13 16.59 8.69 -2.68
C ARG A 13 17.03 9.57 -3.86
N GLU A 14 17.31 8.96 -5.02
CA GLU A 14 17.84 9.67 -6.18
C GLU A 14 16.82 10.64 -6.81
N TRP A 15 15.56 10.23 -6.95
CA TRP A 15 14.54 11.09 -7.56
C TRP A 15 13.96 12.11 -6.58
N TRP A 16 14.00 11.86 -5.26
CA TRP A 16 13.50 12.80 -4.24
C TRP A 16 14.21 14.14 -4.31
N GLY A 17 15.51 14.13 -4.61
CA GLY A 17 16.32 15.35 -4.77
C GLY A 17 15.90 16.23 -5.96
N ARG A 18 15.14 15.69 -6.92
CA ARG A 18 14.61 16.43 -8.08
C ARG A 18 13.16 16.88 -7.90
N ALA A 19 12.54 16.62 -6.75
CA ALA A 19 11.16 17.00 -6.49
C ALA A 19 11.01 18.52 -6.40
N ALA A 20 10.01 19.09 -7.07
CA ALA A 20 9.73 20.52 -7.01
C ALA A 20 9.35 21.01 -5.59
N CYS A 21 8.92 20.09 -4.71
CA CYS A 21 8.65 20.38 -3.31
C CYS A 21 9.90 20.31 -2.41
N ALA A 22 11.07 19.95 -2.95
CA ALA A 22 12.31 19.94 -2.17
C ALA A 22 12.60 21.34 -1.61
N GLY A 23 12.75 21.44 -0.28
CA GLY A 23 12.95 22.72 0.42
C GLY A 23 11.69 23.51 0.76
N VAL A 24 10.50 23.04 0.37
CA VAL A 24 9.21 23.60 0.81
C VAL A 24 8.83 23.04 2.19
N ASP A 25 8.08 23.81 3.00
CA ASP A 25 7.48 23.30 4.25
C ASP A 25 6.62 22.07 3.95
N VAL A 26 7.07 20.90 4.41
CA VAL A 26 6.35 19.63 4.25
C VAL A 26 4.95 19.69 4.86
N GLY A 27 4.75 20.51 5.91
CA GLY A 27 3.46 20.70 6.54
C GLY A 27 2.38 21.20 5.58
N LEU A 28 2.77 21.93 4.52
CA LEU A 28 1.84 22.42 3.48
C LEU A 28 1.02 21.27 2.86
N PHE A 29 1.62 20.10 2.65
CA PHE A 29 1.01 18.97 1.96
C PHE A 29 0.03 18.16 2.83
N PHE A 30 -0.04 18.46 4.12
CA PHE A 30 -0.90 17.77 5.10
C PHE A 30 -2.01 18.68 5.66
N ARG A 31 -2.07 19.96 5.27
CA ARG A 31 -3.10 20.91 5.72
C ARG A 31 -4.41 20.74 4.96
N ASP A 32 -5.52 20.94 5.67
CA ASP A 32 -6.88 20.81 5.12
C ASP A 32 -7.45 22.10 4.53
N ALA A 33 -6.83 23.25 4.78
CA ALA A 33 -7.28 24.51 4.22
C ALA A 33 -7.25 24.49 2.68
N GLN A 34 -8.30 24.99 2.04
CA GLN A 34 -8.42 25.00 0.58
C GLN A 34 -7.24 25.72 -0.08
N ALA A 35 -6.83 26.87 0.45
CA ALA A 35 -5.68 27.62 -0.04
C ALA A 35 -4.38 26.79 0.00
N SER A 36 -4.14 26.08 1.10
CA SER A 36 -2.97 25.20 1.24
C SER A 36 -3.01 24.04 0.25
N ARG A 37 -4.18 23.44 0.02
CA ARG A 37 -4.35 22.36 -0.97
C ARG A 37 -4.08 22.84 -2.40
N VAL A 38 -4.63 24.00 -2.78
CA VAL A 38 -4.38 24.61 -4.09
C VAL A 38 -2.88 24.88 -4.28
N GLN A 39 -2.22 25.44 -3.26
CA GLN A 39 -0.79 25.71 -3.30
C GLN A 39 0.05 24.42 -3.42
N ALA A 40 -0.27 23.38 -2.64
CA ALA A 40 0.40 22.10 -2.71
C ALA A 40 0.23 21.41 -4.08
N LEU A 41 -1.00 21.41 -4.62
CA LEU A 41 -1.28 20.85 -5.94
C LEU A 41 -0.56 21.61 -7.06
N ALA A 42 -0.47 22.94 -6.97
CA ALA A 42 0.27 23.74 -7.95
C ALA A 42 1.75 23.35 -8.03
N ILE A 43 2.38 23.03 -6.89
CA ILE A 43 3.75 22.50 -6.85
C ILE A 43 3.81 21.12 -7.51
N CYS A 44 2.84 20.24 -7.24
CA CYS A 44 2.80 18.91 -7.84
C CYS A 44 2.68 18.95 -9.37
N VAL A 45 1.87 19.86 -9.92
CA VAL A 45 1.62 19.96 -11.37
C VAL A 45 2.90 20.17 -12.19
N VAL A 46 3.88 20.90 -11.65
CA VAL A 46 5.15 21.20 -12.32
C VAL A 46 6.29 20.27 -11.90
N CYS A 47 6.02 19.27 -11.04
CA CYS A 47 7.05 18.42 -10.46
C CYS A 47 7.54 17.37 -11.48
N PRO A 48 8.85 17.30 -11.79
CA PRO A 48 9.38 16.40 -12.81
C PRO A 48 9.36 14.92 -12.39
N VAL A 49 9.11 14.65 -11.11
CA VAL A 49 9.09 13.30 -10.51
C VAL A 49 7.69 12.94 -9.98
N ILE A 50 6.64 13.53 -10.58
CA ILE A 50 5.25 13.35 -10.13
C ILE A 50 4.81 11.88 -10.20
N GLU A 51 5.29 11.11 -11.18
CA GLU A 51 4.91 9.70 -11.35
C GLU A 51 5.59 8.78 -10.33
N GLU A 52 6.88 9.00 -10.05
CA GLU A 52 7.60 8.29 -9.00
C GLU A 52 6.98 8.61 -7.63
N CYS A 53 6.67 9.89 -7.39
CA CYS A 53 5.98 10.34 -6.19
C CYS A 53 4.59 9.71 -6.06
N ARG A 54 3.81 9.65 -7.14
CA ARG A 54 2.49 9.02 -7.16
C ARG A 54 2.59 7.53 -6.85
N THR A 55 3.56 6.85 -7.42
CA THR A 55 3.78 5.41 -7.22
C THR A 55 4.02 5.10 -5.75
N VAL A 56 4.91 5.84 -5.09
CA VAL A 56 5.16 5.68 -3.64
C VAL A 56 3.96 6.12 -2.81
N GLY A 57 3.30 7.21 -3.20
CA GLY A 57 2.17 7.80 -2.49
C GLY A 57 0.89 6.96 -2.46
N MET A 58 0.75 5.95 -3.32
CA MET A 58 -0.44 5.09 -3.33
C MET A 58 -0.66 4.34 -2.01
N SER A 59 0.41 4.03 -1.26
CA SER A 59 0.30 3.39 0.06
C SER A 59 0.12 4.37 1.22
N GLU A 60 0.22 5.68 0.97
CA GLU A 60 0.17 6.70 2.02
C GLU A 60 -1.27 7.08 2.34
N VAL A 61 -1.57 7.19 3.64
CA VAL A 61 -2.94 7.44 4.14
C VAL A 61 -3.29 8.93 4.18
N HIS A 62 -2.28 9.79 4.33
CA HIS A 62 -2.48 11.23 4.53
C HIS A 62 -1.71 12.05 3.50
N GLY A 63 -2.09 13.33 3.43
CA GLY A 63 -1.42 14.34 2.61
C GLY A 63 -1.59 14.16 1.10
N ILE A 64 -1.06 15.14 0.37
CA ILE A 64 -1.03 15.16 -1.09
C ILE A 64 0.24 14.48 -1.58
N TRP A 65 0.09 13.49 -2.46
CA TRP A 65 1.20 12.75 -3.06
C TRP A 65 0.98 12.60 -4.55
N GLY A 66 1.99 12.89 -5.36
CA GLY A 66 1.91 12.73 -6.82
C GLY A 66 0.75 13.49 -7.48
N GLY A 67 0.37 14.64 -6.88
CA GLY A 67 -0.77 15.45 -7.32
C GLY A 67 -2.16 14.90 -6.94
N LEU A 68 -2.24 13.93 -6.03
CA LEU A 68 -3.50 13.33 -5.60
C LEU A 68 -3.73 13.50 -4.10
N LEU A 69 -4.97 13.85 -3.72
CA LEU A 69 -5.47 13.80 -2.35
C LEU A 69 -5.73 12.36 -1.92
N PRO A 70 -5.84 12.07 -0.59
CA PRO A 70 -6.09 10.72 -0.10
C PRO A 70 -7.31 10.03 -0.72
N HIS A 71 -8.44 10.76 -0.84
CA HIS A 71 -9.66 10.21 -1.42
C HIS A 71 -9.55 9.97 -2.94
N GLU A 72 -8.74 10.77 -3.65
CA GLU A 72 -8.50 10.58 -5.08
C GLU A 72 -7.62 9.36 -5.32
N ARG A 73 -6.59 9.13 -4.49
CA ARG A 73 -5.79 7.90 -4.52
C ARG A 73 -6.67 6.67 -4.28
N ALA A 74 -7.55 6.74 -3.28
CA ALA A 74 -8.50 5.67 -2.99
C ALA A 74 -9.44 5.37 -4.18
N ARG A 75 -9.89 6.42 -4.89
CA ARG A 75 -10.71 6.28 -6.11
C ARG A 75 -9.92 5.61 -7.24
N VAL A 76 -8.72 6.08 -7.53
CA VAL A 76 -7.83 5.47 -8.55
C VAL A 76 -7.60 3.99 -8.27
N ASP A 77 -7.34 3.64 -7.03
CA ASP A 77 -7.16 2.24 -6.62
C ASP A 77 -8.44 1.40 -6.75
N ALA A 78 -9.60 1.97 -6.42
CA ALA A 78 -10.88 1.32 -6.61
C ALA A 78 -11.17 1.06 -8.10
N GLU A 79 -10.92 2.06 -8.95
CA GLU A 79 -11.07 1.94 -10.41
C GLU A 79 -10.14 0.86 -10.98
N ARG A 80 -8.85 0.86 -10.60
CA ARG A 80 -7.89 -0.18 -10.99
C ARG A 80 -8.38 -1.58 -10.61
N ARG A 81 -8.91 -1.74 -9.39
CA ARG A 81 -9.48 -3.01 -8.93
C ARG A 81 -10.74 -3.38 -9.72
N ALA A 82 -11.61 -2.43 -10.04
CA ALA A 82 -12.82 -2.67 -10.81
C ALA A 82 -12.49 -3.13 -12.24
N VAL A 83 -11.56 -2.45 -12.91
CA VAL A 83 -11.05 -2.84 -14.24
C VAL A 83 -10.47 -4.25 -14.21
N ARG A 84 -9.61 -4.55 -13.22
CA ARG A 84 -9.02 -5.89 -13.07
C ARG A 84 -10.09 -6.97 -12.85
N ARG A 85 -11.10 -6.70 -12.02
CA ARG A 85 -12.23 -7.63 -11.79
C ARG A 85 -13.03 -7.88 -13.06
N ARG A 86 -13.35 -6.81 -13.80
CA ARG A 86 -14.08 -6.90 -15.07
C ARG A 86 -13.30 -7.72 -16.10
N TRP A 87 -12.02 -7.39 -16.30
CA TRP A 87 -11.16 -8.12 -17.23
C TRP A 87 -11.07 -9.60 -16.87
N SER A 88 -10.87 -9.93 -15.59
CA SER A 88 -10.87 -11.31 -15.09
C SER A 88 -12.19 -12.02 -15.42
N SER A 89 -13.35 -11.40 -15.17
CA SER A 89 -14.64 -12.03 -15.53
C SER A 89 -14.85 -12.23 -17.04
N GLU A 90 -14.32 -11.33 -17.87
CA GLU A 90 -14.48 -11.37 -19.34
C GLU A 90 -13.48 -12.30 -20.03
N VAL A 91 -12.30 -12.50 -19.47
CA VAL A 91 -11.24 -13.37 -19.99
C VAL A 91 -11.42 -14.81 -19.52
N SER A 92 -11.70 -15.03 -18.24
CA SER A 92 -11.92 -16.39 -17.68
C SER A 92 -13.11 -17.10 -18.31
N THR A 93 -14.04 -16.39 -18.95
CA THR A 93 -15.19 -16.98 -19.65
C THR A 93 -14.91 -17.33 -21.11
N ARG A 94 -13.82 -16.84 -21.73
CA ARG A 94 -13.59 -16.97 -23.18
C ARG A 94 -12.35 -17.78 -23.55
N ASP A 95 -11.38 -17.91 -22.66
CA ASP A 95 -10.15 -18.64 -22.91
C ASP A 95 -9.82 -19.60 -21.76
N ALA A 96 -9.90 -20.90 -22.04
CA ALA A 96 -9.65 -21.96 -21.05
C ALA A 96 -8.19 -21.98 -20.54
N SER A 97 -7.23 -21.45 -21.32
CA SER A 97 -5.83 -21.37 -20.89
C SER A 97 -5.62 -20.23 -19.87
N LEU A 98 -6.38 -19.13 -20.00
CA LEU A 98 -6.31 -17.98 -19.10
C LEU A 98 -7.17 -18.18 -17.84
N SER A 99 -8.27 -18.93 -17.92
CA SER A 99 -9.09 -19.26 -16.74
C SER A 99 -8.29 -20.02 -15.67
N ALA A 100 -7.42 -20.95 -16.09
CA ALA A 100 -6.55 -21.67 -15.17
C ALA A 100 -5.59 -20.74 -14.39
N LEU A 101 -5.10 -19.67 -15.03
CA LEU A 101 -4.26 -18.67 -14.35
C LEU A 101 -5.08 -17.81 -13.37
N ASP A 102 -6.30 -17.41 -13.75
CA ASP A 102 -7.20 -16.65 -12.87
C ASP A 102 -7.60 -17.46 -11.63
N ASP A 103 -7.93 -18.74 -11.81
CA ASP A 103 -8.24 -19.67 -10.73
C ASP A 103 -7.07 -19.84 -9.77
N ALA A 104 -5.85 -19.99 -10.29
CA ALA A 104 -4.64 -20.07 -9.48
C ALA A 104 -4.40 -18.78 -8.67
N VAL A 105 -4.60 -17.60 -9.28
CA VAL A 105 -4.46 -16.31 -8.58
C VAL A 105 -5.53 -16.15 -7.49
N ARG A 106 -6.78 -16.56 -7.76
CA ARG A 106 -7.85 -16.56 -6.75
C ARG A 106 -7.55 -17.51 -5.61
N ALA A 107 -7.09 -18.73 -5.91
CA ALA A 107 -6.69 -19.71 -4.91
C ALA A 107 -5.53 -19.19 -4.03
N ALA A 108 -4.55 -18.50 -4.63
CA ALA A 108 -3.45 -17.87 -3.89
C ALA A 108 -3.96 -16.75 -2.98
N ALA A 109 -4.83 -15.85 -3.47
CA ALA A 109 -5.41 -14.77 -2.66
C ALA A 109 -6.24 -15.31 -1.48
N LEU A 110 -7.00 -16.40 -1.69
CA LEU A 110 -7.71 -17.08 -0.62
C LEU A 110 -6.75 -17.64 0.42
N SER A 111 -5.66 -18.29 -0.03
CA SER A 111 -4.62 -18.81 0.87
C SER A 111 -3.96 -17.71 1.70
N GLU A 112 -3.64 -16.56 1.10
CA GLU A 112 -3.13 -15.39 1.82
C GLU A 112 -4.12 -14.87 2.87
N SER A 113 -5.42 -14.86 2.54
CA SER A 113 -6.47 -14.44 3.48
C SER A 113 -6.58 -15.38 4.69
N VAL A 114 -6.44 -16.69 4.48
CA VAL A 114 -6.44 -17.70 5.55
C VAL A 114 -5.25 -17.49 6.48
N VAL A 115 -4.05 -17.23 5.92
CA VAL A 115 -2.86 -16.91 6.72
C VAL A 115 -3.06 -15.64 7.54
N ALA A 116 -3.59 -14.57 6.92
CA ALA A 116 -3.85 -13.32 7.64
C ALA A 116 -4.86 -13.51 8.79
N GLN A 117 -5.91 -14.30 8.58
CA GLN A 117 -6.89 -14.62 9.61
C GLN A 117 -6.26 -15.42 10.76
N ALA A 118 -5.47 -16.45 10.45
CA ALA A 118 -4.77 -17.23 11.47
C ALA A 118 -3.80 -16.36 12.30
N VAL A 119 -3.09 -15.44 11.64
CA VAL A 119 -2.24 -14.45 12.32
C VAL A 119 -3.08 -13.54 13.23
N ALA A 120 -4.22 -13.05 12.76
CA ALA A 120 -5.12 -12.23 13.58
C ALA A 120 -5.63 -13.00 14.81
N THR A 121 -6.04 -14.25 14.65
CA THR A 121 -6.43 -15.13 15.77
C THR A 121 -5.29 -15.35 16.76
N ALA A 122 -4.06 -15.62 16.29
CA ALA A 122 -2.91 -15.78 17.17
C ALA A 122 -2.58 -14.49 17.95
N ARG A 123 -2.74 -13.32 17.32
CA ARG A 123 -2.56 -12.02 17.96
C ARG A 123 -3.64 -11.74 19.00
N ALA A 124 -4.89 -12.10 18.72
CA ALA A 124 -6.00 -12.00 19.68
C ALA A 124 -5.82 -12.91 20.90
N ALA A 125 -5.17 -14.08 20.72
CA ALA A 125 -4.78 -14.97 21.79
C ALA A 125 -3.54 -14.50 22.60
N GLY A 126 -2.97 -13.33 22.28
CA GLY A 126 -1.86 -12.72 23.02
C GLY A 126 -0.45 -13.08 22.54
N HIS A 127 -0.29 -13.88 21.48
CA HIS A 127 1.05 -14.23 20.98
C HIS A 127 1.80 -13.02 20.42
N SER A 128 3.09 -12.88 20.73
CA SER A 128 3.93 -11.76 20.25
C SER A 128 4.24 -11.86 18.75
N TRP A 129 4.60 -10.73 18.11
CA TRP A 129 5.04 -10.71 16.71
C TRP A 129 6.32 -11.52 16.46
N GLU A 130 7.12 -11.75 17.49
CA GLU A 130 8.29 -12.62 17.38
C GLU A 130 7.89 -14.09 17.24
N VAL A 131 6.93 -14.54 18.06
CA VAL A 131 6.39 -15.91 17.99
C VAL A 131 5.71 -16.15 16.64
N VAL A 132 4.85 -15.22 16.21
CA VAL A 132 4.17 -15.31 14.92
C VAL A 132 5.18 -15.32 13.77
N GLY A 133 6.15 -14.39 13.76
CA GLY A 133 7.14 -14.30 12.69
C GLY A 133 7.97 -15.59 12.54
N ARG A 134 8.37 -16.19 13.67
CA ARG A 134 9.16 -17.42 13.69
C ARG A 134 8.47 -18.59 12.98
N ALA A 135 7.15 -18.72 13.10
CA ALA A 135 6.37 -19.76 12.42
C ALA A 135 6.43 -19.67 10.90
N PHE A 136 6.71 -18.48 10.35
CA PHE A 136 6.84 -18.22 8.91
C PHE A 136 8.28 -17.97 8.46
N GLY A 137 9.28 -18.16 9.33
CA GLY A 137 10.69 -17.83 9.04
C GLY A 137 10.95 -16.34 8.86
N LEU A 138 10.12 -15.48 9.45
CA LEU A 138 10.20 -14.02 9.35
C LEU A 138 10.76 -13.40 10.63
N SER A 139 11.41 -12.25 10.49
CA SER A 139 11.77 -11.41 11.64
C SER A 139 10.52 -10.79 12.27
N ARG A 140 10.61 -10.39 13.55
CA ARG A 140 9.55 -9.65 14.25
C ARG A 140 9.09 -8.41 13.46
N GLN A 141 10.03 -7.65 12.91
CA GLN A 141 9.73 -6.44 12.15
C GLN A 141 9.03 -6.74 10.82
N ALA A 142 9.46 -7.79 10.11
CA ALA A 142 8.84 -8.22 8.86
C ALA A 142 7.40 -8.71 9.08
N ALA A 143 7.16 -9.50 10.13
CA ALA A 143 5.82 -9.95 10.50
C ALA A 143 4.90 -8.77 10.88
N HIS A 144 5.39 -7.84 11.70
CA HIS A 144 4.65 -6.64 12.08
C HIS A 144 4.28 -5.80 10.85
N LYS A 145 5.24 -5.50 9.97
CA LYS A 145 4.98 -4.73 8.74
C LYS A 145 3.92 -5.40 7.85
N ARG A 146 3.93 -6.73 7.76
CA ARG A 146 3.05 -7.48 6.88
C ARG A 146 1.60 -7.54 7.38
N TRP A 147 1.38 -7.65 8.70
CA TRP A 147 0.05 -8.00 9.23
C TRP A 147 -0.50 -7.06 10.30
N ALA A 148 0.25 -6.04 10.79
CA ALA A 148 -0.23 -5.17 11.86
C ALA A 148 -1.52 -4.39 11.51
N SER A 149 -1.77 -4.09 10.24
CA SER A 149 -3.01 -3.46 9.78
C SER A 149 -4.22 -4.42 9.81
N SER A 150 -4.00 -5.71 9.54
CA SER A 150 -5.05 -6.73 9.47
C SER A 150 -5.54 -7.19 10.84
N THR A 151 -4.80 -6.92 11.91
CA THR A 151 -5.15 -7.38 13.28
C THR A 151 -5.91 -6.35 14.12
N ARG A 152 -6.24 -5.17 13.58
CA ARG A 152 -7.13 -4.22 14.26
C ARG A 152 -8.58 -4.70 14.11
N VAL A 153 -8.99 -5.56 15.02
CA VAL A 153 -10.42 -5.81 15.30
C VAL A 153 -10.94 -4.62 16.10
N ASP A 154 -12.12 -4.14 15.73
CA ASP A 154 -12.84 -2.99 16.28
C ASP A 154 -12.90 -3.06 17.82
N GLY A 155 -12.09 -2.21 18.47
CA GLY A 155 -12.03 -2.10 19.92
C GLY A 155 -13.17 -1.21 20.40
N GLY A 156 -14.27 -1.85 20.78
CA GLY A 156 -15.37 -1.24 21.51
C GLY A 156 -14.87 -0.36 22.66
N ARG A 157 -15.49 0.81 22.75
CA ARG A 157 -15.19 1.91 23.65
C ARG A 157 -15.89 1.66 24.98
N ASP A 158 -15.15 1.20 25.98
CA ASP A 158 -15.63 1.13 27.37
C ASP A 158 -14.78 2.08 28.23
N SER A 159 -15.28 3.30 28.40
CA SER A 159 -14.75 4.28 29.35
C SER A 159 -15.19 3.91 30.76
N GLY A 160 -14.21 3.72 31.66
CA GLY A 160 -14.34 3.96 33.09
C GLY A 160 -13.74 5.31 33.45
#